data_AF-A0A6L2PNF5-F1
#
_entry.id   AF-A0A6L2PNF5-F1
#
_cell.length_a   1.000
_cell.length_b   1.000
_cell.length_c   1.000
_cell.angle_alpha   90.00
_cell.angle_beta   90.00
_cell.angle_gamma   90.00
#
_symmetry.space_group_name_H-M   'P 1'
#
loop_
_entity.id
_entity.type
_entity.pdbx_description
1 polymer ?
#
loop_
_entity_poly.entity_id
_entity_poly.type
_entity_poly.pdbx_seq_one_letter_code
_entity_poly.pdbx_strand_id
1 'polypeptide(L)' 'GHCLKNVNLTVIPSTVRKGSHASLWCQYDLEDAPLYSVKWYRGNFEFYRFSPGEKPSTKIFIYPGIHVD' A
#
# COMPACT_ATOMS: atom_id res chain seq x y z
N GLY A 1 -15.24 -13.90 14.98
CA GLY A 1 -14.18 -12.94 15.34
C GLY A 1 -13.93 -12.10 14.11
N HIS A 2 -14.09 -10.79 14.22
CA HIS A 2 -13.94 -9.86 13.10
C HIS A 2 -12.45 -9.62 12.86
N CYS A 3 -11.91 -10.11 11.75
CA CYS A 3 -10.48 -9.98 11.46
C CYS A 3 -10.21 -9.75 9.96
N LEU A 4 -9.06 -9.14 9.68
CA LEU A 4 -8.58 -8.90 8.33
C LEU A 4 -8.46 -10.21 7.54
N LYS A 5 -9.10 -10.25 6.37
CA LYS A 5 -9.12 -11.40 5.47
C LYS A 5 -8.92 -10.98 4.02
N ASN A 6 -8.65 -11.97 3.18
CA ASN A 6 -8.63 -11.85 1.72
C ASN A 6 -7.74 -10.71 1.21
N VAL A 7 -6.59 -10.50 1.86
CA VAL A 7 -5.63 -9.48 1.43
C VAL A 7 -5.01 -9.91 0.11
N ASN A 8 -5.21 -9.10 -0.93
CA ASN A 8 -4.69 -9.33 -2.26
C ASN A 8 -4.06 -8.06 -2.83
N LEU A 9 -2.90 -8.22 -3.46
CA LEU A 9 -2.19 -7.16 -4.17
C LEU A 9 -2.38 -7.32 -5.68
N THR A 10 -2.93 -6.29 -6.32
CA THR A 10 -2.98 -6.20 -7.79
C THR A 10 -2.11 -5.04 -8.26
N VAL A 11 -1.25 -5.30 -9.25
CA VAL A 11 -0.37 -4.29 -9.87
C VAL A 11 -0.88 -3.99 -11.28
N ILE A 12 -1.17 -2.73 -11.58
CA ILE A 12 -1.80 -2.33 -12.85
C ILE A 12 -1.01 -1.20 -13.52
N PRO A 13 -0.43 -1.42 -14.72
CA PRO A 13 -0.30 -2.71 -15.39
C PRO A 13 0.71 -3.60 -14.67
N SER A 14 0.64 -4.92 -14.88
CA SER A 14 1.51 -5.89 -14.19
C SER A 14 2.99 -5.77 -14.58
N THR A 15 3.31 -5.05 -15.65
CA THR A 15 4.68 -4.76 -16.08
C THR A 15 4.73 -3.40 -16.75
N VAL A 16 5.74 -2.62 -16.41
CA VAL A 16 5.98 -1.27 -16.95
C VAL A 16 7.43 -1.10 -17.37
N ARG A 17 7.68 -0.13 -18.25
CA ARG A 17 9.04 0.33 -18.52
C ARG A 17 9.55 1.15 -17.32
N LYS A 18 10.87 1.16 -17.12
CA LYS A 18 11.51 2.00 -16.09
C LYS A 18 11.13 3.47 -16.31
N GLY A 19 10.72 4.15 -15.23
CA GLY A 19 10.29 5.54 -15.27
C GLY A 19 8.82 5.75 -15.66
N SER A 20 8.08 4.68 -15.98
CA SER A 20 6.63 4.73 -16.15
C SER A 20 5.90 4.43 -14.83
N HIS A 21 4.59 4.63 -14.82
CA HIS A 21 3.74 4.50 -13.64
C HIS A 21 3.04 3.14 -13.58
N ALA A 22 2.90 2.59 -12.37
CA ALA A 22 2.03 1.45 -12.08
C ALA A 22 1.25 1.76 -10.80
N SER A 23 -0.01 1.34 -10.75
CA SER A 23 -0.86 1.43 -9.56
C SER A 23 -0.80 0.13 -8.76
N LEU A 24 -0.68 0.24 -7.44
CA LEU A 24 -0.78 -0.87 -6.50
C LEU A 24 -2.14 -0.81 -5.81
N TRP A 25 -2.95 -1.85 -5.98
CA TRP A 25 -4.27 -1.95 -5.41
C TRP A 25 -4.24 -3.01 -4.31
N CYS A 26 -4.62 -2.62 -3.09
CA CYS A 26 -4.79 -3.54 -1.97
C CYS A 26 -6.27 -3.81 -1.80
N GLN A 27 -6.71 -5.02 -2.13
CA GLN A 27 -8.04 -5.50 -1.81
C GLN A 27 -7.98 -6.25 -0.50
N TYR A 28 -8.90 -5.98 0.40
CA TYR A 28 -8.97 -6.63 1.70
C TYR A 28 -10.40 -6.59 2.22
N ASP A 29 -10.71 -7.51 3.13
CA ASP A 29 -11.97 -7.55 3.88
C ASP A 29 -11.65 -7.31 5.35
N LEU A 30 -12.26 -6.28 5.95
CA LEU A 30 -12.13 -5.97 7.37
C LEU A 30 -13.23 -6.59 8.21
N GLU A 31 -14.24 -7.18 7.58
CA GLU A 31 -15.53 -7.46 8.21
C GLU A 31 -16.04 -6.17 8.89
N ASP A 32 -16.07 -6.12 10.22
CA ASP A 32 -16.49 -4.93 10.99
C ASP A 32 -15.33 -4.26 11.74
N ALA A 33 -14.09 -4.68 11.50
CA ALA A 33 -12.91 -4.11 12.15
C ALA A 33 -12.49 -2.78 11.49
N PRO A 34 -11.98 -1.80 12.26
CA PRO A 34 -11.41 -0.60 11.68
C PRO A 34 -10.08 -0.91 10.99
N LEU A 35 -9.78 -0.19 9.90
CA LEU A 35 -8.46 -0.25 9.25
C LEU A 35 -7.41 0.38 10.17
N TYR A 36 -6.38 -0.40 10.53
CA TYR A 36 -5.23 0.14 11.24
C TYR A 36 -4.25 0.87 10.29
N SER A 37 -3.75 0.16 9.26
CA SER A 37 -2.91 0.76 8.22
C SER A 37 -2.84 -0.09 6.95
N VAL A 38 -2.55 0.55 5.82
CA VAL A 38 -2.07 -0.09 4.58
C VAL A 38 -0.62 0.33 4.39
N LYS A 39 0.26 -0.63 4.09
CA LYS A 39 1.70 -0.37 3.90
C LYS A 39 2.20 -1.05 2.63
N TRP A 40 3.02 -0.35 1.86
CA TRP A 40 3.69 -0.92 0.70
C TRP A 40 5.18 -1.10 0.96
N TYR A 41 5.69 -2.28 0.58
CA TYR A 41 7.07 -2.67 0.77
C TYR A 41 7.71 -3.10 -0.54
N ARG A 42 8.99 -2.74 -0.73
CA ARG A 42 9.89 -3.36 -1.71
C ARG A 42 10.93 -4.17 -0.95
N GLY A 43 10.78 -5.49 -0.97
CA GLY A 43 11.53 -6.35 -0.05
C GLY A 43 11.18 -5.99 1.39
N ASN A 44 12.17 -5.56 2.17
CA ASN A 44 11.99 -5.17 3.57
C ASN A 44 11.84 -3.66 3.78
N PHE A 45 11.88 -2.86 2.71
CA PHE A 45 11.81 -1.40 2.79
C PHE A 45 10.39 -0.91 2.57
N GLU A 46 9.82 -0.29 3.60
CA GLU A 46 8.56 0.44 3.48
C GLU A 46 8.79 1.68 2.63
N PHE A 47 7.91 1.93 1.66
CA PHE A 47 7.98 3.14 0.83
C PHE A 47 6.69 3.98 0.88
N TYR A 48 5.60 3.42 1.39
CA TYR A 48 4.33 4.13 1.61
C TYR A 48 3.55 3.53 2.78
N ARG A 49 2.85 4.40 3.52
CA ARG A 49 1.85 4.02 4.53
C ARG A 49 0.64 4.94 4.47
N PHE A 50 -0.52 4.33 4.62
CA PHE A 50 -1.77 4.99 4.98
C PHE A 50 -2.25 4.49 6.35
N SER A 51 -2.41 5.39 7.31
CA SER A 51 -2.92 5.14 8.66
C SER A 51 -4.08 6.11 8.95
N PRO A 52 -5.36 5.68 8.91
CA PRO A 52 -6.51 6.57 9.12
C PRO A 52 -6.50 7.34 10.45
N GLY A 53 -5.91 6.75 11.49
CA GLY A 53 -5.82 7.35 12.82
C GLY A 53 -4.67 8.34 13.03
N GLU A 54 -3.83 8.58 12.02
CA GLU A 54 -2.67 9.48 12.13
C GLU A 54 -2.88 10.80 11.38
N LYS A 55 -2.12 11.84 11.75
CA LYS A 55 -2.08 13.13 11.06
C LYS A 55 -0.62 13.50 10.73
N PRO A 56 -0.21 13.57 9.45
CA PRO A 56 -0.99 13.21 8.27
C PRO A 56 -1.32 11.71 8.21
N SER A 57 -2.42 11.37 7.53
CA SER A 57 -2.85 9.98 7.37
C SER A 57 -1.99 9.21 6.37
N THR A 58 -1.27 9.90 5.49
CA THR A 58 -0.31 9.32 4.56
C THR A 58 1.13 9.66 4.95
N LYS A 59 2.02 8.69 4.79
CA LYS A 59 3.47 8.85 4.94
C LYS A 59 4.19 8.20 3.77
N ILE A 60 5.11 8.95 3.17
CA ILE A 60 5.97 8.48 2.08
C ILE A 60 7.37 8.30 2.65
N PHE A 61 7.96 7.12 2.41
CA PHE A 61 9.34 6.83 2.77
C PHE A 61 10.14 6.73 1.49
N ILE A 62 11.15 7.58 1.34
CA ILE A 62 11.92 7.69 0.10
C ILE A 62 12.67 6.37 -0.15
N TYR A 63 12.44 5.78 -1.31
CA TYR A 63 13.16 4.60 -1.77
C TYR A 63 13.82 4.89 -3.13
N PRO A 64 15.12 4.64 -3.32
CA PRO A 64 15.79 4.90 -4.60
C PRO A 64 15.12 4.23 -5.79
N GLY A 65 14.65 5.04 -6.76
CA GLY A 65 14.01 4.57 -7.98
C GLY A 65 12.51 4.27 -7.87
N ILE A 66 11.87 4.54 -6.73
CA ILE A 66 10.41 4.53 -6.56
C ILE A 66 9.98 5.96 -6.18
N HIS A 67 9.06 6.51 -6.96
CA HIS A 67 8.36 7.75 -6.62
C HIS A 67 6.90 7.41 -6.36
N VAL A 68 6.35 7.95 -5.28
CA VAL A 68 4.94 7.80 -4.91
C VAL A 68 4.27 9.14 -5.17
N ASP A 69 3.24 9.11 -6.00
CA ASP A 69 2.40 10.25 -6.40
C ASP A 69 1.15 10.42 -5.53
#